data_AF-A0A9P1MKM1-F1
#
_entry.id   AF-A0A9P1MKM1-F1
#
_cell.length_a   1.000
_cell.length_b   1.000
_cell.length_c   1.000
_cell.angle_alpha   90.00
_cell.angle_beta   90.00
_cell.angle_gamma   90.00
#
_symmetry.space_group_name_H-M   'P 1'
#
loop_
_entity.id
_entity.type
_entity.pdbx_description
1 polymer ?
#
loop_
_entity_poly.entity_id
_entity_poly.type
_entity_poly.pdbx_seq_one_letter_code
_entity_poly.pdbx_strand_id
1 'polypeptide(L)'
;MSVESLLSEVTNILGSRLAVKAADQAFFGGKQVYTGVSSAVGAGSSAAVDGLVSEIASLKKENQDIKSELAQLKKLFEELSVKVSKHFFDSAKSILVLGDGNLSFSLALSRLLPSGHITATVLEDEELFLNRYAVFDTVNLLRQSSNVDLIFGVDATKLPSNWIGKFDMIIMNFPHPGGKTNLLRSKKLASGIFRSVRSVLTPGCSFHLSLAIGQSGISPGDPLLSDDPPIHKKDSWQIIYLAAEQGLALQSLNPMTPELYPGYQASGYRTTGKGFNNNWGAQRFCFQVSHIKPSFDQLVSPPRSCKKFNLYLPYYYHDVSFLFDCEDSLIDGLEDMIFKMLYELSGNMIIRISELNHLRSMCPDPYLPNRIYRLIWQPLIPIGKLLCNDIQDELRLRIVDFVKRNRLPLGASVAAAPAAAAAPAAAAAKDDDFDLFGSEDEEDDDEKKKVVEERLKAYNEKKSKKPGVIAKSSIILDVKPWDDETDLGEMEKLVRGIEMDGLVWGGGKLIAIGYGIKKLQIICVIEDLKVSVDDLIEKITGDFEDHVQSVDIVAFNKI
;
A
#
# COMPACT_ATOMS: atom_id res chain seq x y z
N MET A 1 0.00 -42.95 -9.87
CA MET A 1 -0.60 -44.29 -9.97
C MET A 1 -2.10 -44.12 -10.02
N SER A 2 -2.80 -44.74 -10.99
CA SER A 2 -4.27 -44.71 -11.02
C SER A 2 -4.86 -45.72 -10.02
N VAL A 3 -6.11 -45.52 -9.62
CA VAL A 3 -6.84 -46.46 -8.74
C VAL A 3 -6.97 -47.83 -9.41
N GLU A 4 -7.07 -47.88 -10.74
CA GLU A 4 -7.11 -49.11 -11.54
C GLU A 4 -5.79 -49.90 -11.47
N SER A 5 -4.64 -49.21 -11.43
CA SER A 5 -3.33 -49.85 -11.24
C SER A 5 -3.25 -50.58 -9.89
N LEU A 6 -3.74 -49.94 -8.82
CA LEU A 6 -3.75 -50.52 -7.48
C LEU A 6 -4.75 -51.69 -7.38
N LEU A 7 -5.92 -51.61 -8.03
CA LEU A 7 -6.88 -52.71 -8.11
C LEU A 7 -6.33 -53.91 -8.88
N SER A 8 -5.58 -53.67 -9.96
CA SER A 8 -4.84 -54.70 -10.71
C SER A 8 -3.82 -55.42 -9.82
N GLU A 9 -2.97 -54.69 -9.10
CA GLU A 9 -1.98 -55.28 -8.18
C GLU A 9 -2.64 -56.08 -7.06
N VAL A 10 -3.68 -55.53 -6.41
CA VAL A 10 -4.38 -56.22 -5.30
C VAL A 10 -5.03 -57.51 -5.79
N THR A 11 -5.61 -57.51 -7.00
CA THR A 11 -6.24 -58.71 -7.59
C THR A 11 -5.18 -59.78 -7.91
N ASN A 12 -4.03 -59.40 -8.45
CA ASN A 12 -2.91 -60.31 -8.71
C ASN A 12 -2.28 -60.87 -7.42
N ILE A 13 -2.15 -60.05 -6.37
CA ILE A 13 -1.63 -60.46 -5.06
C ILE A 13 -2.58 -61.46 -4.37
N LEU A 14 -3.89 -61.28 -4.50
CA LEU A 14 -4.90 -62.22 -3.98
C LEU A 14 -4.91 -63.54 -4.78
N GLY A 15 -4.85 -63.47 -6.12
CA GLY A 15 -4.79 -64.67 -6.96
C GLY A 15 -3.55 -65.53 -6.73
N SER A 16 -2.37 -64.91 -6.58
CA SER A 16 -1.12 -65.63 -6.31
C SER A 16 -1.02 -66.20 -4.89
N ARG A 17 -1.70 -65.61 -3.89
CA ARG A 17 -1.74 -66.16 -2.52
C ARG A 17 -2.60 -67.42 -2.36
N LEU A 18 -3.48 -67.72 -3.31
CA LEU A 18 -4.30 -68.94 -3.31
C LEU A 18 -3.57 -70.17 -3.87
N ALA A 19 -2.45 -70.00 -4.57
CA ALA A 19 -1.70 -71.10 -5.22
C ALA A 19 -0.55 -71.69 -4.37
N VAL A 20 -0.19 -71.09 -3.23
CA VAL A 20 1.01 -71.47 -2.41
C VAL A 20 0.60 -72.13 -1.08
N LYS A 21 -0.45 -72.96 -1.08
CA LYS A 21 -0.91 -73.71 0.10
C LYS A 21 -1.02 -75.23 -0.14
N ALA A 22 -0.21 -75.75 -1.05
CA ALA A 22 -0.15 -77.18 -1.38
C ALA A 22 1.26 -77.64 -1.81
N ALA A 23 2.32 -77.26 -1.07
CA ALA A 23 3.65 -77.85 -1.23
C ALA A 23 4.50 -77.78 0.06
N ASP A 24 5.26 -78.85 0.27
CA ASP A 24 6.50 -79.01 1.04
C ASP A 24 6.51 -78.86 2.58
N GLN A 25 6.67 -80.02 3.22
CA GLN A 25 7.04 -80.19 4.61
C GLN A 25 8.53 -79.90 4.81
N ALA A 26 8.89 -78.80 5.48
CA ALA A 26 10.28 -78.46 5.77
C ALA A 26 10.79 -79.10 7.07
N PHE A 27 11.77 -80.01 6.96
CA PHE A 27 12.62 -80.48 8.06
C PHE A 27 13.96 -79.75 8.03
N PHE A 28 14.46 -79.32 9.19
CA PHE A 28 15.81 -78.73 9.31
C PHE A 28 16.55 -79.38 10.49
N GLY A 29 17.78 -79.86 10.28
CA GLY A 29 18.60 -80.45 11.34
C GLY A 29 17.98 -81.66 12.06
N GLY A 30 17.18 -82.48 11.37
CA GLY A 30 16.55 -83.67 11.95
C GLY A 30 15.39 -83.40 12.92
N LYS A 31 14.88 -82.17 12.99
CA LYS A 31 13.66 -81.82 13.73
C LYS A 31 12.59 -81.22 12.80
N GLN A 32 11.33 -81.55 13.08
CA GLN A 32 10.17 -80.99 12.41
C GLN A 32 9.92 -79.57 12.93
N VAL A 33 9.95 -78.57 12.05
CA VAL A 33 9.99 -77.15 12.46
C VAL A 33 8.58 -76.51 12.51
N TYR A 34 7.56 -77.15 11.93
CA TYR A 34 6.18 -76.67 11.96
C TYR A 34 5.19 -77.76 12.37
N THR A 35 4.47 -77.51 13.46
CA THR A 35 3.23 -78.17 13.83
C THR A 35 2.17 -77.10 14.10
N GLY A 36 0.95 -77.28 13.57
CA GLY A 36 -0.20 -76.45 13.96
C GLY A 36 -0.42 -75.14 13.19
N VAL A 37 -0.71 -75.23 11.89
CA VAL A 37 -1.80 -74.38 11.34
C VAL A 37 -3.03 -75.27 11.31
N SER A 38 -3.92 -75.08 12.29
CA SER A 38 -5.23 -75.74 12.28
C SER A 38 -5.93 -75.42 10.96
N SER A 39 -6.47 -76.44 10.29
CA SER A 39 -7.33 -76.26 9.13
C SER A 39 -8.71 -75.75 9.58
N ALA A 40 -8.73 -74.53 10.10
CA ALA A 40 -9.93 -73.72 10.21
C ALA A 40 -10.35 -73.28 8.81
N VAL A 41 -10.74 -74.26 7.98
CA VAL A 41 -11.68 -74.07 6.87
C VAL A 41 -13.06 -73.87 7.50
N GLY A 42 -13.17 -72.81 8.31
CA GLY A 42 -14.46 -72.26 8.67
C GLY A 42 -15.04 -71.72 7.38
N ALA A 43 -16.19 -72.25 6.98
CA ALA A 43 -16.94 -71.73 5.87
C ALA A 43 -17.38 -70.29 6.21
N GLY A 44 -16.57 -69.31 5.81
CA GLY A 44 -17.10 -68.01 5.44
C GLY A 44 -18.10 -68.28 4.33
N SER A 45 -19.38 -68.29 4.68
CA SER A 45 -20.45 -68.63 3.75
C SER A 45 -20.37 -67.73 2.52
N SER A 46 -20.76 -68.23 1.33
CA SER A 46 -20.77 -67.38 0.14
C SER A 46 -21.54 -66.09 0.43
N ALA A 47 -22.65 -66.20 1.17
CA ALA A 47 -23.46 -65.09 1.68
C ALA A 47 -22.67 -63.95 2.35
N ALA A 48 -21.54 -64.20 3.02
CA ALA A 48 -20.70 -63.14 3.58
C ALA A 48 -19.88 -62.41 2.50
N VAL A 49 -19.42 -63.13 1.48
CA VAL A 49 -18.72 -62.56 0.31
C VAL A 49 -19.73 -61.87 -0.61
N ASP A 50 -20.88 -62.50 -0.86
CA ASP A 50 -22.01 -61.97 -1.64
C ASP A 50 -22.57 -60.68 -0.99
N GLY A 51 -22.62 -60.63 0.34
CA GLY A 51 -22.97 -59.43 1.11
C GLY A 51 -21.99 -58.27 0.91
N LEU A 52 -20.67 -58.53 0.99
CA LEU A 52 -19.64 -57.53 0.69
C LEU A 52 -19.66 -57.08 -0.78
N VAL A 53 -19.95 -57.99 -1.72
CA VAL A 53 -20.10 -57.66 -3.15
C VAL A 53 -21.31 -56.77 -3.39
N SER A 54 -22.44 -57.04 -2.71
CA SER A 54 -23.64 -56.20 -2.71
C SER A 54 -23.35 -54.79 -2.14
N GLU A 55 -22.65 -54.71 -1.01
CA GLU A 55 -22.27 -53.44 -0.38
C GLU A 55 -21.34 -52.61 -1.29
N ILE A 56 -20.33 -53.24 -1.90
CA ILE A 56 -19.47 -52.60 -2.90
C ILE A 56 -20.27 -52.11 -4.12
N ALA A 57 -21.32 -52.82 -4.54
CA ALA A 57 -22.19 -52.38 -5.63
C ALA A 57 -23.04 -51.16 -5.23
N SER A 58 -23.57 -51.09 -4.01
CA SER A 58 -24.27 -49.91 -3.47
C SER A 58 -23.34 -48.71 -3.41
N LEU A 59 -22.17 -48.87 -2.79
CA LEU A 59 -21.17 -47.81 -2.65
C LEU A 59 -20.67 -47.30 -4.02
N LYS A 60 -20.56 -48.16 -5.03
CA LYS A 60 -20.24 -47.73 -6.41
C LYS A 60 -21.35 -46.87 -7.01
N LYS A 61 -22.62 -47.22 -6.77
CA LYS A 61 -23.77 -46.44 -7.24
C LYS A 61 -23.84 -45.09 -6.54
N GLU A 62 -23.73 -45.05 -5.21
CA GLU A 62 -23.68 -43.82 -4.42
C GLU A 62 -22.54 -42.89 -4.88
N ASN A 63 -21.33 -43.43 -5.13
CA ASN A 63 -20.22 -42.67 -5.69
C ASN A 63 -20.49 -42.14 -7.12
N GLN A 64 -21.34 -42.80 -7.90
CA GLN A 64 -21.74 -42.37 -9.23
C GLN A 64 -22.82 -41.28 -9.16
N ASP A 65 -23.77 -41.41 -8.24
CA ASP A 65 -24.80 -40.42 -7.95
C ASP A 65 -24.15 -39.12 -7.42
N ILE A 66 -23.25 -39.19 -6.44
CA ILE A 66 -22.46 -38.05 -5.92
C ILE A 66 -21.67 -37.35 -7.03
N LYS A 67 -21.06 -38.10 -7.96
CA LYS A 67 -20.36 -37.50 -9.13
C LYS A 67 -21.32 -36.74 -10.04
N SER A 68 -22.56 -37.22 -10.18
CA SER A 68 -23.58 -36.55 -11.00
C SER A 68 -24.09 -35.27 -10.32
N GLU A 69 -24.34 -35.29 -9.01
CA GLU A 69 -24.70 -34.10 -8.22
C GLU A 69 -23.60 -33.05 -8.27
N LEU A 70 -22.33 -33.45 -8.10
CA LEU A 70 -21.18 -32.56 -8.18
C LEU A 70 -21.02 -31.93 -9.58
N ALA A 71 -21.40 -32.63 -10.64
CA ALA A 71 -21.44 -32.06 -12.00
C ALA A 71 -22.57 -31.04 -12.17
N GLN A 72 -23.76 -31.32 -11.61
CA GLN A 72 -24.88 -30.36 -11.62
C GLN A 72 -24.56 -29.11 -10.80
N LEU A 73 -23.97 -29.26 -9.61
CA LEU A 73 -23.58 -28.16 -8.72
C LEU A 73 -22.53 -27.27 -9.38
N LYS A 74 -21.54 -27.85 -10.07
CA LYS A 74 -20.56 -27.10 -10.87
C LYS A 74 -21.22 -26.26 -11.96
N LYS A 75 -22.17 -26.84 -12.71
CA LYS A 75 -22.92 -26.13 -13.74
C LYS A 75 -23.73 -24.95 -13.17
N LEU A 76 -24.44 -25.17 -12.07
CA LEU A 76 -25.18 -24.11 -11.37
C LEU A 76 -24.26 -23.00 -10.86
N PHE A 77 -23.08 -23.36 -10.32
CA PHE A 77 -22.07 -22.40 -9.89
C PHE A 77 -21.52 -21.56 -11.05
N GLU A 78 -21.28 -22.18 -12.21
CA GLU A 78 -20.83 -21.48 -13.42
C GLU A 78 -21.92 -20.54 -13.98
N GLU A 79 -23.18 -20.99 -14.05
CA GLU A 79 -24.33 -20.16 -14.44
C GLU A 79 -24.54 -18.97 -13.48
N LEU A 80 -24.36 -19.18 -12.17
CA LEU A 80 -24.44 -18.11 -11.17
C LEU A 80 -23.26 -17.15 -11.25
N SER A 81 -22.05 -17.67 -11.46
CA SER A 81 -20.82 -16.89 -11.64
C SER A 81 -20.94 -15.94 -12.83
N VAL A 82 -21.46 -16.42 -13.97
CA VAL A 82 -21.73 -15.57 -15.15
C VAL A 82 -22.74 -14.47 -14.83
N LYS A 83 -23.81 -14.76 -14.07
CA LYS A 83 -24.82 -13.75 -13.67
C LYS A 83 -24.25 -12.67 -12.75
N VAL A 84 -23.52 -13.07 -11.71
CA VAL A 84 -22.85 -12.15 -10.77
C VAL A 84 -21.86 -11.26 -11.51
N SER A 85 -21.11 -11.85 -12.44
CA SER A 85 -20.10 -11.12 -13.23
C SER A 85 -20.73 -10.10 -14.16
N LYS A 86 -21.81 -10.46 -14.88
CA LYS A 86 -22.56 -9.50 -15.71
C LYS A 86 -23.09 -8.34 -14.86
N HIS A 87 -23.69 -8.65 -13.71
CA HIS A 87 -24.28 -7.63 -12.84
C HIS A 87 -23.27 -6.56 -12.37
N PHE A 88 -22.01 -6.95 -12.14
CA PHE A 88 -20.93 -6.02 -11.82
C PHE A 88 -20.66 -4.99 -12.95
N PHE A 89 -20.98 -5.32 -14.20
CA PHE A 89 -20.78 -4.46 -15.37
C PHE A 89 -22.06 -3.81 -15.91
N ASP A 90 -23.25 -4.09 -15.36
CA ASP A 90 -24.55 -3.59 -15.86
C ASP A 90 -24.61 -2.04 -15.99
N SER A 91 -23.79 -1.33 -15.22
CA SER A 91 -23.70 0.15 -15.22
C SER A 91 -22.68 0.73 -16.21
N ALA A 92 -21.78 -0.08 -16.79
CA ALA A 92 -20.69 0.38 -17.63
C ALA A 92 -20.97 0.12 -19.12
N LYS A 93 -20.98 1.18 -19.93
CA LYS A 93 -21.13 1.08 -21.40
C LYS A 93 -19.76 0.95 -22.07
N SER A 94 -18.76 1.58 -21.47
CA SER A 94 -17.38 1.68 -21.93
C SER A 94 -16.41 1.24 -20.82
N ILE A 95 -15.60 0.22 -21.11
CA ILE A 95 -14.65 -0.38 -20.16
C ILE A 95 -13.24 -0.27 -20.74
N LEU A 96 -12.30 0.29 -19.97
CA LEU A 96 -10.87 0.22 -20.24
C LEU A 96 -10.25 -0.87 -19.36
N VAL A 97 -9.64 -1.89 -19.97
CA VAL A 97 -8.77 -2.84 -19.26
C VAL A 97 -7.33 -2.35 -19.44
N LEU A 98 -6.74 -1.87 -18.34
CA LEU A 98 -5.44 -1.22 -18.31
C LEU A 98 -4.34 -2.23 -17.95
N GLY A 99 -3.41 -2.49 -18.87
CA GLY A 99 -2.25 -3.37 -18.65
C GLY A 99 -2.60 -4.84 -18.46
N ASP A 100 -3.43 -5.41 -19.33
CA ASP A 100 -3.89 -6.81 -19.27
C ASP A 100 -2.82 -7.80 -19.74
N GLY A 101 -1.87 -8.10 -18.84
CA GLY A 101 -0.59 -8.78 -19.11
C GLY A 101 -0.53 -9.85 -20.22
N ASN A 102 -1.47 -10.79 -20.31
CA ASN A 102 -1.50 -11.82 -21.37
C ASN A 102 -2.79 -11.79 -22.22
N LEU A 103 -3.58 -10.71 -22.11
CA LEU A 103 -4.87 -10.47 -22.75
C LEU A 103 -5.99 -11.47 -22.40
N SER A 104 -5.77 -12.39 -21.47
CA SER A 104 -6.77 -13.41 -21.10
C SER A 104 -7.97 -12.83 -20.34
N PHE A 105 -7.81 -11.73 -19.60
CA PHE A 105 -8.93 -11.09 -18.92
C PHE A 105 -9.87 -10.42 -19.91
N SER A 106 -9.32 -9.67 -20.88
CA SER A 106 -10.06 -9.01 -21.94
C SER A 106 -10.78 -10.00 -22.85
N LEU A 107 -10.18 -11.17 -23.12
CA LEU A 107 -10.84 -12.23 -23.89
C LEU A 107 -11.96 -12.92 -23.09
N ALA A 108 -11.81 -13.11 -21.78
CA ALA A 108 -12.90 -13.58 -20.93
C ALA A 108 -14.03 -12.54 -20.86
N LEU A 109 -13.68 -11.26 -20.75
CA LEU A 109 -14.63 -10.14 -20.62
C LEU A 109 -15.43 -9.87 -21.91
N SER A 110 -14.80 -9.93 -23.08
CA SER A 110 -15.47 -9.73 -24.37
C SER A 110 -16.53 -10.79 -24.66
N ARG A 111 -16.27 -12.05 -24.27
CA ARG A 111 -17.24 -13.15 -24.31
C ARG A 111 -18.37 -12.99 -23.29
N LEU A 112 -18.07 -12.43 -22.12
CA LEU A 112 -19.06 -12.17 -21.07
C LEU A 112 -20.01 -11.02 -21.46
N LEU A 113 -19.49 -9.97 -22.10
CA LEU A 113 -20.18 -8.71 -22.40
C LEU A 113 -20.23 -8.42 -23.91
N PRO A 114 -20.92 -9.24 -24.73
CA PRO A 114 -20.93 -9.08 -26.19
C PRO A 114 -21.54 -7.75 -26.68
N SER A 115 -22.27 -7.03 -25.83
CA SER A 115 -22.87 -5.71 -26.10
C SER A 115 -22.15 -4.53 -25.43
N GLY A 116 -21.14 -4.77 -24.61
CA GLY A 116 -20.36 -3.72 -23.93
C GLY A 116 -19.06 -3.42 -24.67
N HIS A 117 -18.67 -2.16 -24.77
CA HIS A 117 -17.45 -1.75 -25.47
C HIS A 117 -16.22 -1.87 -24.56
N ILE A 118 -15.22 -2.65 -24.99
CA ILE A 118 -14.01 -2.91 -24.20
C ILE A 118 -12.80 -2.38 -24.96
N THR A 119 -12.01 -1.50 -24.34
CA THR A 119 -10.66 -1.17 -24.79
C THR A 119 -9.66 -1.99 -23.97
N ALA A 120 -9.03 -2.97 -24.60
CA ALA A 120 -7.99 -3.81 -24.00
C ALA A 120 -6.61 -3.19 -24.28
N THR A 121 -5.76 -3.09 -23.25
CA THR A 121 -4.45 -2.44 -23.39
C THR A 121 -3.32 -3.21 -22.73
N VAL A 122 -2.12 -3.12 -23.30
CA VAL A 122 -0.86 -3.67 -22.74
C VAL A 122 0.26 -2.65 -22.84
N LEU A 123 1.29 -2.80 -21.99
CA LEU A 123 2.39 -1.84 -21.88
C LEU A 123 3.36 -1.94 -23.06
N GLU A 124 3.63 -3.16 -23.51
CA GLU A 124 4.58 -3.44 -24.59
C GLU A 124 4.00 -3.12 -25.98
N ASP A 125 4.87 -2.76 -26.92
CA ASP A 125 4.56 -2.76 -28.35
C ASP A 125 4.24 -4.18 -28.85
N GLU A 126 3.45 -4.30 -29.91
CA GLU A 126 2.90 -5.59 -30.39
C GLU A 126 3.99 -6.64 -30.67
N GLU A 127 5.09 -6.27 -31.33
CA GLU A 127 6.18 -7.20 -31.64
C GLU A 127 6.83 -7.75 -30.35
N LEU A 128 7.12 -6.89 -29.38
CA LEU A 128 7.70 -7.27 -28.10
C LEU A 128 6.73 -8.12 -27.27
N PHE A 129 5.44 -7.81 -27.33
CA PHE A 129 4.38 -8.54 -26.65
C PHE A 129 4.22 -9.96 -27.20
N LEU A 130 4.10 -10.12 -28.51
CA LEU A 130 3.91 -11.42 -29.17
C LEU A 130 5.11 -12.35 -28.93
N ASN A 131 6.32 -11.82 -29.02
CA ASN A 131 7.57 -12.52 -28.70
C ASN A 131 7.66 -12.95 -27.22
N ARG A 132 7.01 -12.22 -26.30
CA ARG A 132 7.03 -12.50 -24.85
C ARG A 132 6.00 -13.54 -24.43
N TYR A 133 4.77 -13.45 -24.92
CA TYR A 133 3.63 -14.18 -24.34
C TYR A 133 3.15 -15.38 -25.17
N ALA A 134 3.53 -15.50 -26.45
CA ALA A 134 3.07 -16.57 -27.34
C ALA A 134 1.53 -16.72 -27.45
N VAL A 135 0.77 -15.64 -27.22
CA VAL A 135 -0.70 -15.60 -27.21
C VAL A 135 -1.32 -15.13 -28.55
N PHE A 136 -0.74 -15.55 -29.68
CA PHE A 136 -1.20 -15.17 -31.02
C PHE A 136 -2.71 -15.42 -31.23
N ASP A 137 -3.21 -16.56 -30.76
CA ASP A 137 -4.64 -16.90 -30.86
C ASP A 137 -5.52 -15.95 -30.04
N THR A 138 -5.11 -15.55 -28.83
CA THR A 138 -5.83 -14.57 -28.01
C THR A 138 -5.92 -13.22 -28.72
N VAL A 139 -4.81 -12.75 -29.30
CA VAL A 139 -4.77 -11.47 -30.06
C VAL A 139 -5.68 -11.53 -31.28
N ASN A 140 -5.66 -12.64 -32.03
CA ASN A 140 -6.52 -12.84 -33.19
C ASN A 140 -8.01 -12.89 -32.82
N LEU A 141 -8.36 -13.59 -31.74
CA LEU A 141 -9.75 -13.66 -31.24
C LEU A 141 -10.26 -12.30 -30.77
N LEU A 142 -9.41 -11.50 -30.11
CA LEU A 142 -9.77 -10.13 -29.71
C LEU A 142 -9.97 -9.23 -30.93
N ARG A 143 -9.08 -9.30 -31.93
CA ARG A 143 -9.22 -8.55 -33.20
C ARG A 143 -10.47 -8.93 -34.01
N GLN A 144 -10.97 -10.15 -33.86
CA GLN A 144 -12.21 -10.62 -34.47
C GLN A 144 -13.46 -10.25 -33.66
N SER A 145 -13.30 -9.80 -32.41
CA SER A 145 -14.41 -9.45 -31.52
C SER A 145 -14.89 -8.03 -31.83
N SER A 146 -16.11 -7.88 -32.34
CA SER A 146 -16.67 -6.57 -32.76
C SER A 146 -16.91 -5.57 -31.63
N ASN A 147 -16.68 -5.98 -30.37
CA ASN A 147 -16.85 -5.18 -29.16
C ASN A 147 -15.51 -4.84 -28.47
N VAL A 148 -14.36 -5.11 -29.11
CA VAL A 148 -13.03 -4.88 -28.53
C VAL A 148 -12.14 -3.98 -29.40
N ASP A 149 -11.67 -2.87 -28.81
CA ASP A 149 -10.50 -2.12 -29.27
C ASP A 149 -9.24 -2.70 -28.58
N LEU A 150 -8.26 -3.21 -29.33
CA LEU A 150 -6.98 -3.66 -28.77
C LEU A 150 -5.86 -2.66 -29.06
N ILE A 151 -5.19 -2.15 -28.02
CA ILE A 151 -4.16 -1.11 -28.12
C ILE A 151 -2.87 -1.55 -27.39
N PHE A 152 -1.73 -1.47 -28.09
CA PHE A 152 -0.39 -1.77 -27.55
C PHE A 152 0.34 -0.48 -27.14
N GLY A 153 1.43 -0.60 -26.37
CA GLY A 153 2.28 0.55 -26.01
C GLY A 153 1.70 1.52 -24.96
N VAL A 154 0.73 1.08 -24.14
CA VAL A 154 0.00 1.96 -23.20
C VAL A 154 0.64 1.96 -21.82
N ASP A 155 1.36 3.03 -21.48
CA ASP A 155 1.87 3.29 -20.13
C ASP A 155 0.73 3.74 -19.20
N ALA A 156 0.38 2.88 -18.23
CA ALA A 156 -0.65 3.13 -17.21
C ALA A 156 -0.36 4.34 -16.30
N THR A 157 0.88 4.86 -16.29
CA THR A 157 1.27 6.08 -15.58
C THR A 157 1.25 7.33 -16.46
N LYS A 158 0.96 7.20 -17.77
CA LYS A 158 0.95 8.27 -18.77
C LYS A 158 -0.19 8.13 -19.80
N LEU A 159 -1.41 7.88 -19.31
CA LEU A 159 -2.63 7.86 -20.13
C LEU A 159 -2.82 9.18 -20.90
N PRO A 160 -3.27 9.14 -22.16
CA PRO A 160 -3.34 10.31 -23.01
C PRO A 160 -4.57 11.19 -22.70
N SER A 161 -4.44 12.50 -22.87
CA SER A 161 -5.49 13.48 -22.55
C SER A 161 -6.75 13.36 -23.42
N ASN A 162 -6.67 12.75 -24.60
CA ASN A 162 -7.83 12.46 -25.44
C ASN A 162 -8.72 11.31 -24.90
N TRP A 163 -8.36 10.68 -23.78
CA TRP A 163 -9.19 9.67 -23.10
C TRP A 163 -10.03 10.24 -21.94
N ILE A 164 -9.97 11.55 -21.68
CA ILE A 164 -10.79 12.23 -20.67
C ILE A 164 -12.28 11.93 -20.92
N GLY A 165 -12.95 11.32 -19.93
CA GLY A 165 -14.36 10.98 -20.00
C GLY A 165 -14.73 9.88 -21.02
N LYS A 166 -13.74 9.17 -21.61
CA LYS A 166 -13.99 8.11 -22.61
C LYS A 166 -14.53 6.81 -21.98
N PHE A 167 -14.30 6.58 -20.68
CA PHE A 167 -14.55 5.30 -20.01
C PHE A 167 -15.36 5.44 -18.72
N ASP A 168 -16.47 4.70 -18.64
CA ASP A 168 -17.29 4.58 -17.43
C ASP A 168 -16.58 3.77 -16.34
N MET A 169 -15.81 2.75 -16.76
CA MET A 169 -15.08 1.85 -15.89
C MET A 169 -13.65 1.63 -16.39
N ILE A 170 -12.66 1.89 -15.54
CA ILE A 170 -11.26 1.55 -15.78
C ILE A 170 -10.90 0.38 -14.85
N ILE A 171 -10.27 -0.67 -15.34
CA ILE A 171 -9.93 -1.88 -14.60
C ILE A 171 -8.44 -2.15 -14.74
N MET A 172 -7.73 -2.33 -13.64
CA MET A 172 -6.33 -2.75 -13.65
C MET A 172 -6.12 -3.91 -12.67
N ASN A 173 -5.71 -5.06 -13.19
CA ASN A 173 -5.51 -6.27 -12.40
C ASN A 173 -4.02 -6.50 -12.14
N PHE A 174 -3.62 -6.55 -10.86
CA PHE A 174 -2.28 -6.92 -10.40
C PHE A 174 -1.12 -6.13 -11.08
N PRO A 175 -1.14 -4.78 -11.03
CA PRO A 175 -0.04 -3.97 -11.57
C PRO A 175 1.31 -4.38 -10.97
N HIS A 176 2.36 -4.38 -11.79
CA HIS A 176 3.69 -4.80 -11.37
C HIS A 176 4.78 -3.91 -12.01
N PRO A 177 5.76 -3.39 -11.25
CA PRO A 177 6.77 -2.44 -11.75
C PRO A 177 7.88 -3.08 -12.60
N GLY A 178 7.75 -4.38 -12.91
CA GLY A 178 8.78 -5.17 -13.58
C GLY A 178 9.93 -5.61 -12.65
N GLY A 179 10.74 -6.56 -13.13
CA GLY A 179 11.95 -7.02 -12.43
C GLY A 179 11.73 -7.64 -11.04
N LYS A 180 12.74 -7.52 -10.17
CA LYS A 180 12.58 -7.72 -8.71
C LYS A 180 11.81 -6.51 -8.17
N THR A 181 10.66 -6.72 -7.55
CA THR A 181 9.89 -5.62 -6.93
C THR A 181 10.32 -5.38 -5.49
N ASN A 182 10.24 -4.13 -5.04
CA ASN A 182 10.30 -3.74 -3.64
C ASN A 182 9.11 -2.82 -3.31
N LEU A 183 8.93 -2.47 -2.03
CA LEU A 183 7.80 -1.66 -1.61
C LEU A 183 7.80 -0.25 -2.22
N LEU A 184 8.98 0.36 -2.35
CA LEU A 184 9.15 1.71 -2.91
C LEU A 184 8.74 1.79 -4.39
N ARG A 185 9.28 0.89 -5.23
CA ARG A 185 8.94 0.79 -6.66
C ARG A 185 7.44 0.51 -6.86
N SER A 186 6.85 -0.29 -5.98
CA SER A 186 5.41 -0.57 -5.97
C SER A 186 4.56 0.67 -5.63
N LYS A 187 4.93 1.43 -4.58
CA LYS A 187 4.29 2.71 -4.23
C LYS A 187 4.44 3.76 -5.34
N LYS A 188 5.64 3.88 -5.94
CA LYS A 188 5.91 4.78 -7.08
C LYS A 188 5.00 4.44 -8.28
N LEU A 189 4.89 3.16 -8.65
CA LEU A 189 3.97 2.70 -9.71
C LEU A 189 2.51 3.03 -9.38
N ALA A 190 2.03 2.66 -8.19
CA ALA A 190 0.64 2.90 -7.78
C ALA A 190 0.29 4.41 -7.76
N SER A 191 1.20 5.27 -7.27
CA SER A 191 1.04 6.72 -7.30
C SER A 191 0.95 7.26 -8.74
N GLY A 192 1.81 6.78 -9.65
CA GLY A 192 1.76 7.11 -11.07
C GLY A 192 0.44 6.70 -11.73
N ILE A 193 -0.03 5.48 -11.46
CA ILE A 193 -1.33 4.98 -11.95
C ILE A 193 -2.48 5.86 -11.42
N PHE A 194 -2.56 6.12 -10.11
CA PHE A 194 -3.65 6.95 -9.56
C PHE A 194 -3.66 8.36 -10.15
N ARG A 195 -2.49 8.99 -10.33
CA ARG A 195 -2.36 10.31 -10.98
C ARG A 195 -2.87 10.27 -12.42
N SER A 196 -2.42 9.28 -13.17
CA SER A 196 -2.75 9.14 -14.58
C SER A 196 -4.23 8.81 -14.79
N VAL A 197 -4.78 7.87 -14.01
CA VAL A 197 -6.20 7.52 -14.02
C VAL A 197 -7.05 8.72 -13.61
N ARG A 198 -6.66 9.47 -12.57
CA ARG A 198 -7.38 10.68 -12.16
C ARG A 198 -7.47 11.70 -13.29
N SER A 199 -6.45 11.81 -14.15
CA SER A 199 -6.44 12.79 -15.24
C SER A 199 -7.51 12.51 -16.30
N VAL A 200 -7.92 11.25 -16.49
CA VAL A 200 -8.94 10.84 -17.48
C VAL A 200 -10.32 10.53 -16.88
N LEU A 201 -10.38 10.20 -15.58
CA LEU A 201 -11.62 9.80 -14.91
C LEU A 201 -12.52 11.00 -14.57
N THR A 202 -13.78 10.93 -14.98
CA THR A 202 -14.83 11.92 -14.69
C THR A 202 -15.74 11.50 -13.53
N PRO A 203 -16.48 12.43 -12.89
CA PRO A 203 -17.46 12.09 -11.85
C PRO A 203 -18.51 11.07 -12.36
N GLY A 204 -18.87 10.11 -11.52
CA GLY A 204 -19.75 8.99 -11.86
C GLY A 204 -19.03 7.76 -12.42
N CYS A 205 -17.85 7.93 -13.05
CA CYS A 205 -17.03 6.83 -13.53
C CYS A 205 -16.24 6.17 -12.37
N SER A 206 -15.76 4.95 -12.57
CA SER A 206 -15.07 4.15 -11.54
C SER A 206 -13.73 3.55 -11.99
N PHE A 207 -12.78 3.47 -11.07
CA PHE A 207 -11.50 2.77 -11.26
C PHE A 207 -11.41 1.56 -10.33
N HIS A 208 -11.23 0.37 -10.90
CA HIS A 208 -11.15 -0.89 -10.19
C HIS A 208 -9.72 -1.41 -10.22
N LEU A 209 -9.07 -1.38 -9.07
CA LEU A 209 -7.72 -1.90 -8.89
C LEU A 209 -7.79 -3.25 -8.18
N SER A 210 -7.26 -4.32 -8.78
CA SER A 210 -7.12 -5.62 -8.10
C SER A 210 -5.69 -5.89 -7.62
N LEU A 211 -5.55 -6.30 -6.36
CA LEU A 211 -4.28 -6.60 -5.70
C LEU A 211 -4.38 -7.91 -4.90
N ALA A 212 -3.24 -8.55 -4.62
CA ALA A 212 -3.17 -9.66 -3.69
C ALA A 212 -3.39 -9.17 -2.24
N ILE A 213 -4.01 -10.02 -1.41
CA ILE A 213 -4.27 -9.70 -0.01
C ILE A 213 -2.96 -9.39 0.73
N GLY A 214 -2.95 -8.26 1.46
CA GLY A 214 -1.78 -7.72 2.15
C GLY A 214 -1.06 -6.59 1.39
N GLN A 215 -1.20 -6.47 0.07
CA GLN A 215 -0.51 -5.40 -0.69
C GLN A 215 -1.12 -4.00 -0.45
N SER A 216 -2.44 -3.91 -0.29
CA SER A 216 -3.19 -2.64 -0.19
C SER A 216 -2.94 -1.85 1.10
N GLY A 217 -2.68 -2.54 2.20
CA GLY A 217 -2.66 -2.01 3.57
C GLY A 217 -3.93 -2.24 4.38
N ILE A 218 -5.00 -2.71 3.74
CA ILE A 218 -6.28 -3.06 4.36
C ILE A 218 -6.39 -4.59 4.41
N SER A 219 -6.80 -5.16 5.55
CA SER A 219 -6.98 -6.61 5.68
C SER A 219 -8.44 -7.00 5.37
N PRO A 220 -8.71 -8.17 4.78
CA PRO A 220 -10.06 -8.72 4.77
C PRO A 220 -10.57 -8.93 6.19
N GLY A 221 -11.80 -8.51 6.49
CA GLY A 221 -12.44 -8.73 7.79
C GLY A 221 -12.23 -7.60 8.82
N ASP A 222 -11.37 -6.62 8.55
CA ASP A 222 -11.32 -5.39 9.35
C ASP A 222 -12.71 -4.70 9.29
N PRO A 223 -13.28 -4.23 10.42
CA PRO A 223 -14.60 -3.61 10.42
C PRO A 223 -14.57 -2.26 9.70
N LEU A 224 -15.58 -1.99 8.87
CA LEU A 224 -15.69 -0.72 8.13
C LEU A 224 -15.74 0.50 9.05
N LEU A 225 -16.37 0.36 10.23
CA LEU A 225 -16.41 1.37 11.28
C LEU A 225 -15.88 0.82 12.61
N SER A 226 -14.87 1.47 13.16
CA SER A 226 -14.22 1.10 14.44
C SER A 226 -14.14 2.28 15.40
N ASP A 227 -14.11 2.00 16.71
CA ASP A 227 -13.87 3.06 17.71
C ASP A 227 -12.38 3.42 17.81
N ASP A 228 -11.48 2.54 17.37
CA ASP A 228 -10.03 2.78 17.34
C ASP A 228 -9.49 3.00 15.91
N PRO A 229 -8.31 3.66 15.75
CA PRO A 229 -7.73 3.94 14.45
C PRO A 229 -7.51 2.66 13.62
N PRO A 230 -7.78 2.68 12.31
CA PRO A 230 -7.61 1.51 11.46
C PRO A 230 -6.11 1.20 11.29
N ILE A 231 -5.78 -0.09 11.16
CA ILE A 231 -4.39 -0.56 11.24
C ILE A 231 -3.52 -0.05 10.08
N HIS A 232 -4.09 0.05 8.87
CA HIS A 232 -3.46 0.59 7.65
C HIS A 232 -1.96 0.28 7.52
N LYS A 233 -1.65 -1.01 7.35
CA LYS A 233 -0.29 -1.58 7.45
C LYS A 233 0.76 -0.71 6.73
N LYS A 234 1.79 -0.26 7.45
CA LYS A 234 2.80 0.68 6.93
C LYS A 234 3.74 0.04 5.90
N ASP A 235 4.02 -1.25 6.10
CA ASP A 235 4.77 -2.19 5.25
C ASP A 235 3.97 -2.65 4.00
N SER A 236 2.98 -1.86 3.58
CA SER A 236 2.13 -2.10 2.42
C SER A 236 2.11 -0.88 1.50
N TRP A 237 1.45 -0.99 0.35
CA TRP A 237 1.36 0.08 -0.63
C TRP A 237 0.52 1.27 -0.14
N GLN A 238 -0.31 1.09 0.90
CA GLN A 238 -1.18 2.12 1.50
C GLN A 238 -2.05 2.84 0.45
N ILE A 239 -2.69 2.08 -0.44
CA ILE A 239 -3.28 2.59 -1.68
C ILE A 239 -4.35 3.66 -1.48
N ILE A 240 -5.09 3.66 -0.36
CA ILE A 240 -6.08 4.69 -0.06
C ILE A 240 -5.45 6.06 0.19
N TYR A 241 -4.23 6.11 0.72
CA TYR A 241 -3.48 7.35 0.90
C TYR A 241 -2.99 7.84 -0.48
N LEU A 242 -2.41 6.95 -1.28
CA LEU A 242 -1.96 7.27 -2.65
C LEU A 242 -3.11 7.74 -3.56
N ALA A 243 -4.30 7.17 -3.40
CA ALA A 243 -5.51 7.58 -4.09
C ALA A 243 -6.00 8.96 -3.62
N ALA A 244 -6.00 9.21 -2.30
CA ALA A 244 -6.44 10.48 -1.73
C ALA A 244 -5.53 11.67 -2.11
N GLU A 245 -4.22 11.46 -2.25
CA GLU A 245 -3.29 12.46 -2.83
C GLU A 245 -3.71 12.91 -4.24
N GLN A 246 -4.47 12.08 -4.96
CA GLN A 246 -4.98 12.38 -6.31
C GLN A 246 -6.49 12.70 -6.29
N GLY A 247 -7.10 12.91 -5.12
CA GLY A 247 -8.54 13.15 -5.00
C GLY A 247 -9.39 11.99 -5.51
N LEU A 248 -8.98 10.75 -5.22
CA LEU A 248 -9.77 9.53 -5.46
C LEU A 248 -10.19 8.90 -4.12
N ALA A 249 -11.47 8.56 -4.00
CA ALA A 249 -12.05 7.96 -2.80
C ALA A 249 -12.36 6.47 -3.02
N LEU A 250 -11.97 5.61 -2.07
CA LEU A 250 -12.36 4.20 -2.05
C LEU A 250 -13.84 4.07 -1.65
N GLN A 251 -14.66 3.49 -2.54
CA GLN A 251 -16.10 3.30 -2.36
C GLN A 251 -16.44 1.89 -1.87
N SER A 252 -15.78 0.87 -2.40
CA SER A 252 -16.01 -0.51 -1.98
C SER A 252 -14.77 -1.40 -2.15
N LEU A 253 -14.73 -2.44 -1.31
CA LEU A 253 -13.73 -3.48 -1.29
C LEU A 253 -14.43 -4.83 -1.45
N ASN A 254 -14.14 -5.53 -2.54
CA ASN A 254 -14.75 -6.81 -2.88
C ASN A 254 -13.66 -7.88 -3.06
N PRO A 255 -13.96 -9.18 -2.87
CA PRO A 255 -13.07 -10.25 -3.32
C PRO A 255 -12.82 -10.15 -4.84
N MET A 256 -11.59 -10.42 -5.27
CA MET A 256 -11.31 -10.69 -6.68
C MET A 256 -11.27 -12.21 -6.86
N THR A 257 -12.27 -12.73 -7.58
CA THR A 257 -12.50 -14.15 -7.82
C THR A 257 -12.24 -14.43 -9.31
N PRO A 258 -11.09 -14.98 -9.71
CA PRO A 258 -10.77 -15.28 -11.12
C PRO A 258 -11.78 -16.22 -11.79
N GLU A 259 -12.42 -17.10 -11.02
CA GLU A 259 -13.40 -18.11 -11.46
C GLU A 259 -14.67 -17.47 -12.07
N LEU A 260 -14.93 -16.20 -11.76
CA LEU A 260 -15.97 -15.38 -12.37
C LEU A 260 -15.71 -15.05 -13.85
N TYR A 261 -14.49 -15.29 -14.35
CA TYR A 261 -14.03 -14.91 -15.69
C TYR A 261 -13.52 -16.14 -16.45
N PRO A 262 -14.39 -16.95 -17.08
CA PRO A 262 -14.01 -18.19 -17.76
C PRO A 262 -12.90 -17.98 -18.81
N GLY A 263 -11.75 -18.61 -18.57
CA GLY A 263 -10.55 -18.50 -19.42
C GLY A 263 -9.53 -17.43 -19.00
N TYR A 264 -9.81 -16.62 -17.97
CA TYR A 264 -8.83 -15.69 -17.40
C TYR A 264 -7.69 -16.45 -16.70
N GLN A 265 -6.45 -16.04 -16.97
CA GLN A 265 -5.24 -16.59 -16.36
C GLN A 265 -4.38 -15.47 -15.78
N ALA A 266 -4.46 -15.28 -14.47
CA ALA A 266 -3.68 -14.31 -13.70
C ALA A 266 -2.19 -14.72 -13.56
N SER A 267 -1.46 -14.81 -14.67
CA SER A 267 -0.04 -15.16 -14.72
C SER A 267 0.86 -13.94 -14.91
N GLY A 268 2.03 -13.94 -14.27
CA GLY A 268 2.89 -12.75 -14.22
C GLY A 268 4.39 -12.96 -14.02
N TYR A 269 4.87 -14.18 -13.72
CA TYR A 269 6.29 -14.39 -13.44
C TYR A 269 7.10 -14.87 -14.66
N ARG A 270 7.95 -13.98 -15.20
CA ARG A 270 9.04 -14.28 -16.16
C ARG A 270 8.67 -15.29 -17.25
N THR A 271 7.58 -15.06 -17.98
CA THR A 271 7.05 -15.93 -19.07
C THR A 271 6.81 -17.41 -18.71
N THR A 272 6.94 -17.81 -17.43
CA THR A 272 6.79 -19.21 -16.98
C THR A 272 5.35 -19.70 -16.85
N GLY A 273 4.35 -18.89 -17.22
CA GLY A 273 2.93 -19.16 -16.99
C GLY A 273 2.51 -19.20 -15.52
N LYS A 274 3.44 -19.06 -14.55
CA LYS A 274 3.13 -19.10 -13.12
C LYS A 274 2.21 -17.95 -12.72
N GLY A 275 1.15 -18.32 -12.00
CA GLY A 275 0.22 -17.40 -11.37
C GLY A 275 0.91 -16.46 -10.38
N PHE A 276 0.29 -15.31 -10.11
CA PHE A 276 0.68 -14.50 -8.96
C PHE A 276 0.53 -15.32 -7.67
N ASN A 277 1.45 -15.12 -6.70
CA ASN A 277 1.32 -15.75 -5.39
C ASN A 277 0.18 -15.09 -4.61
N ASN A 278 -1.00 -15.67 -4.71
CA ASN A 278 -2.24 -15.23 -4.09
C ASN A 278 -2.74 -16.27 -3.05
N ASN A 279 -1.83 -16.88 -2.27
CA ASN A 279 -2.16 -17.92 -1.29
C ASN A 279 -3.29 -17.57 -0.31
N TRP A 280 -3.54 -16.27 -0.06
CA TRP A 280 -4.63 -15.78 0.79
C TRP A 280 -5.82 -15.19 0.02
N GLY A 281 -5.78 -15.21 -1.31
CA GLY A 281 -6.73 -14.60 -2.23
C GLY A 281 -6.33 -13.21 -2.72
N ALA A 282 -7.26 -12.57 -3.42
CA ALA A 282 -7.11 -11.23 -3.98
C ALA A 282 -8.33 -10.35 -3.71
N GLN A 283 -8.14 -9.05 -3.79
CA GLN A 283 -9.13 -8.02 -3.49
C GLN A 283 -9.22 -7.01 -4.64
N ARG A 284 -10.43 -6.53 -4.93
CA ARG A 284 -10.74 -5.46 -5.87
C ARG A 284 -11.22 -4.23 -5.10
N PHE A 285 -10.55 -3.11 -5.34
CA PHE A 285 -10.79 -1.81 -4.74
C PHE A 285 -11.44 -0.91 -5.78
N CYS A 286 -12.66 -0.43 -5.52
CA CYS A 286 -13.39 0.49 -6.40
C CYS A 286 -13.18 1.93 -5.94
N PHE A 287 -12.49 2.72 -6.75
CA PHE A 287 -12.24 4.14 -6.53
C PHE A 287 -13.12 5.01 -7.43
N GLN A 288 -13.53 6.17 -6.93
CA GLN A 288 -14.23 7.20 -7.70
C GLN A 288 -13.63 8.58 -7.46
N VAL A 289 -13.91 9.53 -8.36
CA VAL A 289 -13.49 10.93 -8.24
C VAL A 289 -14.07 11.55 -6.96
N SER A 290 -13.19 12.18 -6.18
CA SER A 290 -13.48 13.00 -5.01
C SER A 290 -12.93 14.42 -5.24
N HIS A 291 -13.02 15.26 -4.21
CA HIS A 291 -12.43 16.61 -4.21
C HIS A 291 -10.90 16.52 -4.12
N ILE A 292 -10.18 17.10 -5.09
CA ILE A 292 -8.70 17.14 -5.06
C ILE A 292 -8.20 18.16 -4.02
N LYS A 293 -8.90 19.29 -3.87
CA LYS A 293 -8.56 20.37 -2.92
C LYS A 293 -9.83 20.93 -2.25
N PRO A 294 -10.47 20.19 -1.34
CA PRO A 294 -11.47 20.79 -0.46
C PRO A 294 -10.85 21.94 0.36
N SER A 295 -11.58 23.05 0.52
CA SER A 295 -11.20 24.12 1.44
C SER A 295 -11.45 23.74 2.89
N PHE A 296 -10.83 24.45 3.83
CA PHE A 296 -11.04 24.26 5.27
C PHE A 296 -12.54 24.27 5.64
N ASP A 297 -13.28 25.26 5.19
CA ASP A 297 -14.71 25.41 5.53
C ASP A 297 -15.58 24.28 4.93
N GLN A 298 -15.16 23.69 3.81
CA GLN A 298 -15.80 22.50 3.22
C GLN A 298 -15.55 21.21 4.01
N LEU A 299 -14.53 21.19 4.89
CA LEU A 299 -14.20 20.03 5.73
C LEU A 299 -14.79 20.14 7.15
N VAL A 300 -15.04 21.36 7.61
CA VAL A 300 -15.66 21.66 8.92
C VAL A 300 -17.15 21.29 8.96
N SER A 301 -17.87 21.35 7.82
CA SER A 301 -19.32 21.05 7.69
C SER A 301 -19.57 19.84 6.76
N PRO A 302 -20.71 19.09 6.85
CA PRO A 302 -21.82 19.11 7.82
C PRO A 302 -21.65 18.04 8.93
N PRO A 303 -22.35 18.10 10.08
CA PRO A 303 -22.00 17.35 11.30
C PRO A 303 -21.90 15.82 11.15
N ARG A 304 -20.77 15.27 11.62
CA ARG A 304 -20.49 13.83 11.69
C ARG A 304 -21.32 13.17 12.79
N SER A 305 -22.40 12.49 12.39
CA SER A 305 -23.28 11.71 13.29
C SER A 305 -22.57 10.56 14.02
N CYS A 306 -21.42 10.10 13.51
CA CYS A 306 -20.70 8.94 13.99
C CYS A 306 -19.19 9.22 14.15
N LYS A 307 -18.71 9.34 15.40
CA LYS A 307 -17.28 9.51 15.73
C LYS A 307 -16.45 8.22 15.61
N LYS A 308 -16.87 7.26 14.76
CA LYS A 308 -16.10 6.05 14.46
C LYS A 308 -15.20 6.26 13.26
N PHE A 309 -14.02 5.66 13.32
CA PHE A 309 -13.06 5.63 12.23
C PHE A 309 -13.64 4.84 11.07
N ASN A 310 -13.37 5.28 9.84
CA ASN A 310 -13.73 4.56 8.63
C ASN A 310 -12.48 3.88 8.02
N LEU A 311 -12.56 2.59 7.75
CA LEU A 311 -11.47 1.78 7.17
C LEU A 311 -11.04 2.23 5.75
N TYR A 312 -11.90 2.93 5.02
CA TYR A 312 -11.61 3.36 3.64
C TYR A 312 -11.04 4.78 3.55
N LEU A 313 -10.95 5.49 4.68
CA LEU A 313 -10.48 6.88 4.73
C LEU A 313 -9.07 7.00 5.36
N PRO A 314 -8.11 7.67 4.70
CA PRO A 314 -6.84 8.05 5.30
C PRO A 314 -7.02 8.78 6.63
N TYR A 315 -6.14 8.50 7.58
CA TYR A 315 -6.07 9.23 8.85
C TYR A 315 -4.63 9.64 9.15
N TYR A 316 -4.49 10.71 9.93
CA TYR A 316 -3.22 11.35 10.26
C TYR A 316 -3.16 11.72 11.75
N TYR A 317 -1.95 11.88 12.28
CA TYR A 317 -1.69 12.36 13.63
C TYR A 317 -0.99 13.70 13.55
N HIS A 318 -1.54 14.70 14.24
CA HIS A 318 -0.90 16.00 14.43
C HIS A 318 -0.91 16.36 15.90
N ASP A 319 0.25 16.70 16.45
CA ASP A 319 0.40 17.06 17.86
C ASP A 319 0.45 18.58 17.99
N VAL A 320 -0.42 19.15 18.83
CA VAL A 320 -0.47 20.59 19.13
C VAL A 320 -0.04 20.83 20.57
N SER A 321 0.71 21.91 20.79
CA SER A 321 1.32 22.27 22.07
C SER A 321 0.75 23.60 22.54
N PHE A 322 0.34 23.65 23.81
CA PHE A 322 -0.21 24.84 24.47
C PHE A 322 0.61 25.16 25.72
N LEU A 323 1.15 26.38 25.75
CA LEU A 323 1.76 26.97 26.94
C LEU A 323 0.67 27.67 27.75
N PHE A 324 0.55 27.36 29.02
CA PHE A 324 -0.45 27.93 29.92
C PHE A 324 0.18 29.08 30.71
N ASP A 325 -0.48 30.25 30.71
CA ASP A 325 -0.08 31.45 31.45
C ASP A 325 -1.00 31.61 32.66
N CYS A 326 -1.02 30.57 33.50
CA CYS A 326 -1.86 30.46 34.69
C CYS A 326 -1.24 29.48 35.71
N GLU A 327 -1.81 29.44 36.91
CA GLU A 327 -1.46 28.43 37.91
C GLU A 327 -1.89 27.02 37.46
N ASP A 328 -1.10 25.99 37.81
CA ASP A 328 -1.39 24.58 37.51
C ASP A 328 -2.80 24.14 37.91
N SER A 329 -3.33 24.71 39.00
CA SER A 329 -4.67 24.47 39.55
C SER A 329 -5.83 24.86 38.62
N LEU A 330 -5.58 25.74 37.64
CA LEU A 330 -6.58 26.26 36.70
C LEU A 330 -6.51 25.57 35.33
N ILE A 331 -5.47 24.78 35.06
CA ILE A 331 -5.22 24.17 33.74
C ILE A 331 -6.36 23.23 33.35
N ASP A 332 -6.84 22.38 34.25
CA ASP A 332 -7.88 21.39 33.92
C ASP A 332 -9.17 22.05 33.40
N GLY A 333 -9.58 23.17 33.98
CA GLY A 333 -10.74 23.95 33.51
C GLY A 333 -10.50 24.75 32.23
N LEU A 334 -9.23 25.05 31.90
CA LEU A 334 -8.83 25.65 30.63
C LEU A 334 -8.74 24.59 29.51
N GLU A 335 -8.33 23.36 29.84
CA GLU A 335 -8.26 22.24 28.92
C GLU A 335 -9.63 21.89 28.34
N ASP A 336 -10.69 21.87 29.15
CA ASP A 336 -12.08 21.73 28.67
C ASP A 336 -12.47 22.80 27.64
N MET A 337 -12.08 24.06 27.88
CA MET A 337 -12.32 25.16 26.92
C MET A 337 -11.49 25.02 25.64
N ILE A 338 -10.23 24.56 25.75
CA ILE A 338 -9.34 24.31 24.60
C ILE A 338 -9.88 23.16 23.76
N PHE A 339 -10.32 22.05 24.37
CA PHE A 339 -10.92 20.94 23.64
C PHE A 339 -12.22 21.36 22.96
N LYS A 340 -13.07 22.13 23.63
CA LYS A 340 -14.28 22.69 23.02
C LYS A 340 -13.94 23.56 21.81
N MET A 341 -13.01 24.50 21.94
CA MET A 341 -12.50 25.33 20.84
C MET A 341 -11.94 24.46 19.70
N LEU A 342 -11.14 23.44 19.99
CA LEU A 342 -10.56 22.57 18.97
C LEU A 342 -11.65 21.81 18.18
N TYR A 343 -12.69 21.29 18.85
CA TYR A 343 -13.83 20.68 18.16
C TYR A 343 -14.67 21.71 17.39
N GLU A 344 -14.87 22.93 17.91
CA GLU A 344 -15.58 24.02 17.22
C GLU A 344 -14.84 24.48 15.95
N LEU A 345 -13.50 24.60 16.00
CA LEU A 345 -12.67 25.06 14.87
C LEU A 345 -12.39 23.97 13.83
N SER A 346 -12.26 22.70 14.23
CA SER A 346 -11.94 21.59 13.31
C SER A 346 -13.18 20.86 12.77
N GLY A 347 -14.35 21.03 13.39
CA GLY A 347 -15.59 20.39 12.99
C GLY A 347 -15.45 18.87 12.89
N ASN A 348 -15.59 18.35 11.67
CA ASN A 348 -15.57 16.90 11.39
C ASN A 348 -14.18 16.33 11.10
N MET A 349 -13.16 17.18 10.97
CA MET A 349 -11.82 16.77 10.54
C MET A 349 -11.12 15.93 11.62
N ILE A 350 -11.33 16.29 12.89
CA ILE A 350 -10.77 15.59 14.04
C ILE A 350 -11.81 14.63 14.62
N ILE A 351 -11.40 13.39 14.83
CA ILE A 351 -12.27 12.35 15.39
C ILE A 351 -12.07 12.15 16.89
N ARG A 352 -10.83 12.33 17.36
CA ARG A 352 -10.41 12.17 18.76
C ARG A 352 -9.27 13.13 19.04
N ILE A 353 -9.33 13.77 20.21
CA ILE A 353 -8.23 14.51 20.83
C ILE A 353 -7.79 13.70 22.05
N SER A 354 -6.49 13.55 22.27
CA SER A 354 -5.94 12.84 23.42
C SER A 354 -4.67 13.51 23.94
N GLU A 355 -4.59 13.77 25.24
CA GLU A 355 -3.38 14.31 25.86
C GLU A 355 -2.21 13.31 25.86
N LEU A 356 -1.04 13.78 25.45
CA LEU A 356 0.21 13.04 25.51
C LEU A 356 0.93 13.33 26.84
N ASN A 357 0.39 12.77 27.93
CA ASN A 357 0.90 12.90 29.30
C ASN A 357 2.43 12.71 29.44
N HIS A 358 3.01 11.80 28.66
CA HIS A 358 4.45 11.49 28.66
C HIS A 358 5.33 12.52 27.93
N LEU A 359 4.74 13.48 27.21
CA LEU A 359 5.43 14.60 26.55
C LEU A 359 5.15 15.95 27.21
N ARG A 360 4.49 15.96 28.39
CA ARG A 360 4.34 17.16 29.23
C ARG A 360 5.71 17.78 29.49
N SER A 361 5.81 19.08 29.31
CA SER A 361 7.03 19.86 29.48
C SER A 361 6.70 21.23 30.08
N MET A 362 7.65 22.14 30.18
CA MET A 362 7.42 23.52 30.62
C MET A 362 8.44 24.46 29.98
N CYS A 363 8.06 25.72 29.78
CA CYS A 363 9.02 26.82 29.64
C CYS A 363 9.51 27.19 31.06
N PRO A 364 10.82 27.32 31.31
CA PRO A 364 11.33 27.64 32.65
C PRO A 364 11.30 29.14 32.98
N ASP A 365 11.41 30.01 31.97
CA ASP A 365 11.48 31.47 32.14
C ASP A 365 10.73 32.21 31.00
N PRO A 366 9.53 32.78 31.27
CA PRO A 366 8.72 32.59 32.47
C PRO A 366 8.26 31.13 32.63
N TYR A 367 7.90 30.72 33.85
CA TYR A 367 7.33 29.39 34.09
C TYR A 367 5.97 29.25 33.38
N LEU A 368 5.93 28.46 32.32
CA LEU A 368 4.72 28.17 31.55
C LEU A 368 4.58 26.65 31.37
N PRO A 369 3.64 25.98 32.04
CA PRO A 369 3.32 24.57 31.81
C PRO A 369 2.96 24.32 30.35
N ASN A 370 3.52 23.26 29.75
CA ASN A 370 3.25 22.85 28.37
C ASN A 370 2.45 21.54 28.34
N ARG A 371 1.23 21.59 27.80
CA ARG A 371 0.43 20.40 27.47
C ARG A 371 0.50 20.14 25.97
N ILE A 372 0.62 18.86 25.59
CA ILE A 372 0.67 18.42 24.20
C ILE A 372 -0.50 17.50 23.95
N TYR A 373 -1.34 17.86 22.98
CA TYR A 373 -2.53 17.11 22.60
C TYR A 373 -2.37 16.55 21.19
N ARG A 374 -2.61 15.25 21.05
CA ARG A 374 -2.68 14.56 19.76
C ARG A 374 -4.06 14.72 19.16
N LEU A 375 -4.11 15.36 18.01
CA LEU A 375 -5.27 15.46 17.14
C LEU A 375 -5.22 14.27 16.18
N ILE A 376 -6.23 13.38 16.24
CA ILE A 376 -6.39 12.31 15.26
C ILE A 376 -7.31 12.82 14.16
N TRP A 377 -6.74 13.05 12.98
CA TRP A 377 -7.44 13.57 11.81
C TRP A 377 -7.98 12.42 10.96
N GLN A 378 -9.27 12.46 10.63
CA GLN A 378 -9.87 11.62 9.58
C GLN A 378 -11.11 12.33 9.02
N PRO A 379 -10.95 13.32 8.12
CA PRO A 379 -12.09 13.98 7.47
C PRO A 379 -12.92 13.00 6.64
N LEU A 380 -14.21 13.31 6.44
CA LEU A 380 -15.13 12.48 5.63
C LEU A 380 -14.81 12.53 4.13
N ILE A 381 -14.19 13.61 3.67
CA ILE A 381 -13.59 13.71 2.34
C ILE A 381 -12.14 13.20 2.47
N PRO A 382 -11.72 12.17 1.72
CA PRO A 382 -10.34 11.68 1.80
C PRO A 382 -9.38 12.73 1.24
N ILE A 383 -8.36 13.06 2.04
CA ILE A 383 -7.29 13.99 1.67
C ILE A 383 -5.91 13.32 1.76
N GLY A 384 -4.98 13.80 0.93
CA GLY A 384 -3.57 13.45 1.00
C GLY A 384 -2.86 14.06 2.22
N LYS A 385 -1.65 13.58 2.51
CA LYS A 385 -0.78 14.05 3.61
C LYS A 385 -0.38 15.52 3.39
N LEU A 386 -0.06 15.91 2.15
CA LEU A 386 0.32 17.28 1.83
C LEU A 386 -0.81 18.26 2.17
N LEU A 387 -2.01 18.00 1.63
CA LEU A 387 -3.18 18.83 1.91
C LEU A 387 -3.58 18.80 3.40
N CYS A 388 -3.41 17.67 4.09
CA CYS A 388 -3.64 17.57 5.53
C CYS A 388 -2.71 18.50 6.33
N ASN A 389 -1.44 18.62 5.93
CA ASN A 389 -0.50 19.57 6.54
C ASN A 389 -0.96 21.02 6.30
N ASP A 390 -1.30 21.38 5.06
CA ASP A 390 -1.76 22.74 4.70
C ASP A 390 -2.97 23.17 5.56
N ILE A 391 -3.94 22.27 5.72
CA ILE A 391 -5.16 22.51 6.52
C ILE A 391 -4.85 22.55 8.03
N GLN A 392 -3.87 21.77 8.51
CA GLN A 392 -3.42 21.82 9.90
C GLN A 392 -2.71 23.14 10.23
N ASP A 393 -1.99 23.74 9.29
CA ASP A 393 -1.41 25.08 9.47
C ASP A 393 -2.50 26.17 9.43
N GLU A 394 -3.52 26.04 8.59
CA GLU A 394 -4.69 26.93 8.66
C GLU A 394 -5.45 26.79 10.00
N LEU A 395 -5.62 25.56 10.52
CA LEU A 395 -6.19 25.34 11.85
C LEU A 395 -5.37 26.04 12.93
N ARG A 396 -4.04 25.97 12.85
CA ARG A 396 -3.13 26.63 13.79
C ARG A 396 -3.33 28.15 13.79
N LEU A 397 -3.49 28.76 12.62
CA LEU A 397 -3.78 30.20 12.51
C LEU A 397 -5.14 30.54 13.14
N ARG A 398 -6.19 29.76 12.85
CA ARG A 398 -7.53 29.94 13.43
C ARG A 398 -7.54 29.76 14.96
N ILE A 399 -6.73 28.83 15.51
CA ILE A 399 -6.52 28.68 16.97
C ILE A 399 -5.89 29.94 17.57
N VAL A 400 -4.76 30.42 17.02
CA VAL A 400 -4.06 31.61 17.53
C VAL A 400 -4.97 32.84 17.54
N ASP A 401 -5.79 32.98 16.50
CA ASP A 401 -6.77 34.05 16.33
C ASP A 401 -7.93 33.93 17.35
N PHE A 402 -8.47 32.73 17.58
CA PHE A 402 -9.47 32.47 18.63
C PHE A 402 -8.93 32.78 20.04
N VAL A 403 -7.72 32.33 20.36
CA VAL A 403 -7.05 32.58 21.65
C VAL A 403 -6.92 34.08 21.91
N LYS A 404 -6.50 34.85 20.90
CA LYS A 404 -6.39 36.33 20.97
C LYS A 404 -7.74 37.00 21.17
N ARG A 405 -8.77 36.62 20.40
CA ARG A 405 -10.13 37.21 20.50
C ARG A 405 -10.76 36.98 21.88
N ASN A 406 -10.61 35.78 22.42
CA ASN A 406 -11.22 35.38 23.70
C ASN A 406 -10.33 35.68 24.92
N ARG A 407 -9.11 36.19 24.71
CA ARG A 407 -8.14 36.53 25.77
C ARG A 407 -7.89 35.36 26.74
N LEU A 408 -7.75 34.15 26.20
CA LEU A 408 -7.45 32.98 27.03
C LEU A 408 -6.05 33.13 27.67
N PRO A 409 -5.84 32.69 28.93
CA PRO A 409 -4.57 32.72 29.64
C PRO A 409 -3.64 31.59 29.13
N LEU A 410 -3.39 31.63 27.83
CA LEU A 410 -2.41 30.83 27.15
C LEU A 410 -1.25 31.76 26.83
N GLY A 411 -0.04 31.31 27.14
CA GLY A 411 1.19 32.06 26.88
C GLY A 411 1.17 32.54 25.45
N ALA A 412 1.22 33.87 25.28
CA ALA A 412 1.16 34.46 23.96
C ALA A 412 2.23 33.79 23.09
N SER A 413 1.83 33.33 21.90
CA SER A 413 2.80 32.86 20.92
C SER A 413 3.72 34.03 20.58
N VAL A 414 4.86 34.08 21.30
CA VAL A 414 6.12 34.47 20.71
C VAL A 414 6.19 33.65 19.43
N ALA A 415 6.11 34.31 18.28
CA ALA A 415 6.27 33.64 17.00
C ALA A 415 7.60 32.91 17.07
N ALA A 416 7.58 31.58 16.87
CA ALA A 416 8.60 30.67 17.39
C ALA A 416 10.04 31.18 17.15
N ALA A 417 10.61 31.75 18.20
CA ALA A 417 11.95 32.29 18.28
C ALA A 417 12.53 31.84 19.63
N PRO A 418 13.82 31.50 19.71
CA PRO A 418 14.35 30.75 20.86
C PRO A 418 14.25 31.55 22.17
N ALA A 419 14.05 30.85 23.28
CA ALA A 419 13.98 31.47 24.60
C ALA A 419 15.27 32.25 24.96
N ALA A 420 15.10 33.31 25.76
CA ALA A 420 16.08 34.34 26.14
C ALA A 420 17.28 33.80 26.98
N ALA A 421 18.33 34.53 27.34
CA ALA A 421 18.63 35.99 27.39
C ALA A 421 20.16 36.22 27.16
N ALA A 422 20.75 37.41 27.02
CA ALA A 422 20.42 38.73 27.58
C ALA A 422 20.87 39.93 26.70
N ALA A 423 20.30 41.10 26.99
CA ALA A 423 20.40 42.39 26.26
C ALA A 423 21.36 43.38 26.96
N PRO A 424 21.56 44.65 26.49
CA PRO A 424 21.03 45.34 25.30
C PRO A 424 22.18 45.79 24.32
N ALA A 425 22.07 46.67 23.32
CA ALA A 425 21.05 47.63 22.82
C ALA A 425 21.32 47.90 21.30
N ALA A 426 20.63 48.72 20.48
CA ALA A 426 19.45 49.60 20.57
C ALA A 426 18.87 49.89 19.14
N ALA A 427 17.93 50.84 19.03
CA ALA A 427 17.62 51.69 17.87
C ALA A 427 17.14 51.06 16.52
N ALA A 428 15.83 50.81 16.47
CA ALA A 428 14.86 51.25 15.45
C ALA A 428 15.25 51.46 13.96
N ALA A 429 14.47 50.82 13.07
CA ALA A 429 13.55 51.50 12.14
C ALA A 429 12.47 50.52 11.64
N LYS A 430 11.25 51.02 11.37
CA LYS A 430 10.21 50.31 10.60
C LYS A 430 10.29 50.78 9.15
N ASP A 431 9.83 49.95 8.22
CA ASP A 431 8.77 50.37 7.29
C ASP A 431 8.05 49.14 6.73
N ASP A 432 6.72 49.25 6.67
CA ASP A 432 5.86 48.42 5.82
C ASP A 432 5.71 49.20 4.51
N ASP A 433 5.91 48.57 3.35
CA ASP A 433 5.33 49.09 2.11
C ASP A 433 4.86 47.95 1.19
N PHE A 434 3.67 48.14 0.63
CA PHE A 434 2.93 47.18 -0.18
C PHE A 434 2.16 47.97 -1.23
N ASP A 435 2.68 47.98 -2.46
CA ASP A 435 2.02 48.50 -3.65
C ASP A 435 2.43 47.58 -4.82
N LEU A 436 1.57 46.84 -5.54
CA LEU A 436 0.14 47.01 -5.92
C LEU A 436 -0.12 47.95 -7.12
N PHE A 437 0.91 48.38 -7.85
CA PHE A 437 0.78 48.78 -9.25
C PHE A 437 1.77 48.05 -10.16
N GLY A 438 1.23 47.25 -11.08
CA GLY A 438 1.95 46.80 -12.25
C GLY A 438 2.03 47.91 -13.30
N SER A 439 3.15 47.97 -14.00
CA SER A 439 3.17 48.40 -15.40
C SER A 439 3.86 47.30 -16.19
N GLU A 440 3.12 46.74 -17.14
CA GLU A 440 3.72 45.97 -18.23
C GLU A 440 4.52 46.95 -19.09
N ASP A 441 5.75 46.58 -19.44
CA ASP A 441 6.30 46.94 -20.74
C ASP A 441 7.25 45.81 -21.19
N GLU A 442 7.11 45.38 -22.43
CA GLU A 442 7.89 44.32 -23.03
C GLU A 442 9.26 44.87 -23.47
N GLU A 443 10.36 44.23 -23.08
CA GLU A 443 11.56 44.10 -23.93
C GLU A 443 12.53 43.06 -23.35
N ASP A 444 13.02 42.17 -24.22
CA ASP A 444 13.94 41.09 -23.86
C ASP A 444 15.36 41.59 -23.54
N ASP A 445 15.97 41.04 -22.49
CA ASP A 445 17.43 41.12 -22.26
C ASP A 445 17.87 40.02 -21.28
N ASP A 446 18.39 38.91 -21.81
CA ASP A 446 18.82 37.75 -21.01
C ASP A 446 20.03 38.01 -20.10
N GLU A 447 20.75 39.11 -20.31
CA GLU A 447 21.86 39.52 -19.44
C GLU A 447 21.37 40.11 -18.12
N LYS A 448 20.26 40.87 -18.13
CA LYS A 448 19.72 41.51 -16.90
C LYS A 448 19.19 40.47 -15.92
N LYS A 449 18.53 39.41 -16.40
CA LYS A 449 18.06 38.27 -15.59
C LYS A 449 19.23 37.59 -14.85
N LYS A 450 20.36 37.37 -15.53
CA LYS A 450 21.58 36.78 -14.93
C LYS A 450 22.20 37.68 -13.86
N VAL A 451 22.33 38.97 -14.11
CA VAL A 451 22.88 39.93 -13.11
C VAL A 451 21.97 40.04 -11.88
N VAL A 452 20.65 39.98 -12.05
CA VAL A 452 19.69 39.96 -10.93
C VAL A 452 19.80 38.65 -10.13
N GLU A 453 19.87 37.49 -10.79
CA GLU A 453 20.10 36.21 -10.10
C GLU A 453 21.43 36.16 -9.36
N GLU A 454 22.51 36.62 -9.98
CA GLU A 454 23.85 36.60 -9.40
C GLU A 454 23.94 37.53 -8.19
N ARG A 455 23.27 38.70 -8.25
CA ARG A 455 23.09 39.56 -7.07
C ARG A 455 22.19 38.92 -6.00
N LEU A 456 21.11 38.23 -6.36
CA LEU A 456 20.28 37.50 -5.39
C LEU A 456 21.05 36.38 -4.69
N LYS A 457 21.84 35.60 -5.44
CA LYS A 457 22.71 34.54 -4.93
C LYS A 457 23.77 35.12 -3.99
N ALA A 458 24.46 36.19 -4.40
CA ALA A 458 25.42 36.90 -3.54
C ALA A 458 24.77 37.56 -2.30
N TYR A 459 23.48 37.91 -2.34
CA TYR A 459 22.74 38.43 -1.18
C TYR A 459 22.31 37.31 -0.23
N ASN A 460 21.91 36.15 -0.76
CA ASN A 460 21.57 34.95 0.02
C ASN A 460 22.80 34.35 0.71
N GLU A 461 23.94 34.26 0.03
CA GLU A 461 25.21 33.83 0.65
C GLU A 461 25.73 34.80 1.71
N LYS A 462 25.39 36.08 1.61
CA LYS A 462 25.70 37.08 2.65
C LYS A 462 24.69 37.07 3.80
N LYS A 463 23.45 36.59 3.58
CA LYS A 463 22.48 36.32 4.65
C LYS A 463 22.77 35.01 5.40
N SER A 464 23.25 33.97 4.73
CA SER A 464 23.54 32.67 5.35
C SER A 464 24.75 32.68 6.29
N LYS A 465 25.66 33.66 6.17
CA LYS A 465 26.83 33.83 7.06
C LYS A 465 26.55 34.66 8.32
N LYS A 466 25.34 34.57 8.89
CA LYS A 466 25.04 35.01 10.26
C LYS A 466 24.81 33.78 11.15
N PRO A 467 25.61 33.56 12.22
CA PRO A 467 25.45 32.39 13.06
C PRO A 467 24.23 32.54 13.98
N GLY A 468 23.10 31.93 13.58
CA GLY A 468 22.05 31.54 14.52
C GLY A 468 22.43 30.24 15.24
N VAL A 469 21.72 29.90 16.31
CA VAL A 469 21.90 28.60 16.99
C VAL A 469 21.33 27.51 16.08
N ILE A 470 22.23 26.80 15.38
CA ILE A 470 21.86 25.68 14.50
C ILE A 470 21.67 24.43 15.36
N ALA A 471 20.42 24.01 15.57
CA ALA A 471 20.11 22.72 16.17
C ALA A 471 20.62 21.59 15.27
N LYS A 472 21.32 20.63 15.87
CA LYS A 472 21.89 19.49 15.15
C LYS A 472 21.38 18.18 15.74
N SER A 473 21.30 17.14 14.92
CA SER A 473 20.97 15.80 15.38
C SER A 473 22.04 14.81 14.96
N SER A 474 22.56 14.07 15.94
CA SER A 474 23.45 12.93 15.76
C SER A 474 22.63 11.65 15.66
N ILE A 475 22.73 10.98 14.52
CA ILE A 475 21.91 9.82 14.14
C ILE A 475 22.84 8.64 13.90
N ILE A 476 22.42 7.45 14.34
CA ILE A 476 23.11 6.19 14.05
C ILE A 476 22.22 5.39 13.09
N LEU A 477 22.72 5.16 11.88
CA LEU A 477 22.04 4.44 10.80
C LEU A 477 22.67 3.05 10.64
N ASP A 478 21.82 2.02 10.60
CA ASP A 478 22.20 0.66 10.20
C ASP A 478 21.85 0.44 8.72
N VAL A 479 22.86 0.38 7.87
CA VAL A 479 22.74 0.07 6.43
C VAL A 479 22.94 -1.43 6.23
N LYS A 480 21.92 -2.11 5.69
CA LYS A 480 21.94 -3.56 5.44
C LYS A 480 22.22 -3.85 3.96
N PRO A 481 23.19 -4.72 3.63
CA PRO A 481 23.42 -5.18 2.26
C PRO A 481 22.37 -6.22 1.83
N TRP A 482 22.41 -6.63 0.57
CA TRP A 482 21.54 -7.68 0.03
C TRP A 482 21.97 -9.09 0.44
N ASP A 483 23.27 -9.36 0.54
CA ASP A 483 23.87 -10.65 0.90
C ASP A 483 25.28 -10.49 1.53
N ASP A 484 26.03 -11.59 1.62
CA ASP A 484 27.41 -11.66 2.11
C ASP A 484 28.49 -11.55 1.02
N GLU A 485 28.12 -11.47 -0.26
CA GLU A 485 29.03 -11.19 -1.40
C GLU A 485 29.14 -9.69 -1.70
N THR A 486 28.19 -8.87 -1.23
CA THR A 486 28.16 -7.41 -1.41
C THR A 486 29.37 -6.69 -0.78
N ASP A 487 30.12 -5.87 -1.53
CA ASP A 487 31.30 -5.15 -1.00
C ASP A 487 30.90 -4.03 -0.02
N LEU A 488 31.16 -4.30 1.27
CA LEU A 488 30.86 -3.40 2.38
C LEU A 488 31.75 -2.15 2.41
N GLY A 489 32.96 -2.21 1.84
CA GLY A 489 33.90 -1.10 1.77
C GLY A 489 33.58 -0.13 0.63
N GLU A 490 33.03 -0.63 -0.49
CA GLU A 490 32.43 0.21 -1.52
C GLU A 490 31.12 0.84 -1.03
N MET A 491 30.26 0.07 -0.36
CA MET A 491 29.04 0.61 0.26
C MET A 491 29.34 1.74 1.25
N GLU A 492 30.39 1.64 2.09
CA GLU A 492 30.78 2.73 2.99
C GLU A 492 31.26 3.99 2.23
N LYS A 493 32.05 3.82 1.16
CA LYS A 493 32.49 4.95 0.32
C LYS A 493 31.32 5.66 -0.36
N LEU A 494 30.36 4.88 -0.88
CA LEU A 494 29.15 5.39 -1.53
C LEU A 494 28.32 6.21 -0.54
N VAL A 495 28.00 5.66 0.63
CA VAL A 495 27.24 6.39 1.68
C VAL A 495 27.95 7.68 2.11
N ARG A 496 29.28 7.64 2.31
CA ARG A 496 30.09 8.83 2.62
C ARG A 496 30.16 9.85 1.47
N GLY A 497 29.87 9.44 0.24
CA GLY A 497 29.86 10.29 -0.96
C GLY A 497 28.61 11.14 -1.12
N ILE A 498 27.58 10.97 -0.27
CA ILE A 498 26.44 11.87 -0.22
C ILE A 498 26.88 13.19 0.44
N GLU A 499 27.00 14.24 -0.37
CA GLU A 499 27.20 15.62 0.09
C GLU A 499 25.86 16.38 0.16
N MET A 500 25.57 16.99 1.31
CA MET A 500 24.42 17.88 1.52
C MET A 500 24.83 19.02 2.46
N ASP A 501 24.33 20.24 2.24
CA ASP A 501 24.58 21.37 3.15
C ASP A 501 23.97 21.08 4.53
N GLY A 502 24.84 20.97 5.54
CA GLY A 502 24.47 20.60 6.91
C GLY A 502 24.58 19.11 7.24
N LEU A 503 25.07 18.25 6.35
CA LEU A 503 25.35 16.83 6.62
C LEU A 503 26.84 16.59 6.89
N VAL A 504 27.17 15.91 7.99
CA VAL A 504 28.54 15.50 8.35
C VAL A 504 28.56 14.02 8.71
N TRP A 505 29.35 13.22 7.98
CA TRP A 505 29.56 11.80 8.27
C TRP A 505 30.56 11.58 9.40
N GLY A 506 30.20 10.71 10.35
CA GLY A 506 31.01 10.31 11.50
C GLY A 506 31.71 8.97 11.30
N GLY A 507 31.93 8.26 12.41
CA GLY A 507 32.53 6.92 12.41
C GLY A 507 31.55 5.85 11.92
N GLY A 508 32.06 4.88 11.14
CA GLY A 508 31.36 3.65 10.76
C GLY A 508 31.97 2.43 11.44
N LYS A 509 31.16 1.39 11.70
CA LYS A 509 31.64 0.06 12.13
C LYS A 509 30.77 -1.04 11.52
N LEU A 510 31.39 -2.17 11.20
CA LEU A 510 30.66 -3.35 10.69
C LEU A 510 30.21 -4.25 11.84
N ILE A 511 28.93 -4.63 11.86
CA ILE A 511 28.32 -5.50 12.88
C ILE A 511 27.76 -6.75 12.19
N ALA A 512 28.17 -7.95 12.61
CA ALA A 512 27.61 -9.19 12.11
C ALA A 512 26.16 -9.40 12.60
N ILE A 513 25.25 -9.77 11.69
CA ILE A 513 23.85 -10.11 12.03
C ILE A 513 23.68 -11.64 12.12
N GLY A 514 24.49 -12.40 11.39
CA GLY A 514 24.43 -13.87 11.31
C GLY A 514 24.56 -14.32 9.85
N TYR A 515 24.78 -15.62 9.64
CA TYR A 515 24.84 -16.24 8.30
C TYR A 515 25.79 -15.51 7.30
N GLY A 516 26.97 -15.09 7.76
CA GLY A 516 27.95 -14.35 6.94
C GLY A 516 27.68 -12.83 6.83
N ILE A 517 26.41 -12.42 6.85
CA ILE A 517 25.97 -11.05 6.62
C ILE A 517 26.39 -10.10 7.75
N LYS A 518 26.97 -8.96 7.36
CA LYS A 518 27.33 -7.84 8.24
C LYS A 518 26.61 -6.58 7.76
N LYS A 519 26.08 -5.78 8.68
CA LYS A 519 25.58 -4.42 8.43
C LYS A 519 26.66 -3.38 8.70
N LEU A 520 26.57 -2.25 8.00
CA LEU A 520 27.33 -1.04 8.29
C LEU A 520 26.52 -0.17 9.25
N GLN A 521 27.02 0.01 10.48
CA GLN A 521 26.50 0.99 11.42
C GLN A 521 27.31 2.27 11.28
N ILE A 522 26.72 3.33 10.71
CA ILE A 522 27.37 4.62 10.47
C ILE A 522 26.69 5.74 11.25
N ILE A 523 27.49 6.65 11.81
CA ILE A 523 27.01 7.85 12.49
C ILE A 523 26.97 9.00 11.49
N CYS A 524 25.92 9.82 11.50
CA CYS A 524 25.89 11.13 10.83
C CYS A 524 25.41 12.22 11.79
N VAL A 525 25.81 13.46 11.51
CA VAL A 525 25.31 14.66 12.17
C VAL A 525 24.63 15.51 11.10
N ILE A 526 23.38 15.87 11.32
CA ILE A 526 22.58 16.72 10.42
C ILE A 526 22.23 18.05 11.07
N GLU A 527 22.02 19.08 10.26
CA GLU A 527 21.40 20.35 10.65
C GLU A 527 19.87 20.25 10.43
N ASP A 528 19.10 20.21 11.52
CA ASP A 528 17.65 19.88 11.52
C ASP A 528 16.80 20.78 10.59
N LEU A 529 17.27 22.01 10.33
CA LEU A 529 16.58 22.99 9.47
C LEU A 529 16.89 22.84 7.97
N LYS A 530 17.85 21.99 7.59
CA LYS A 530 18.32 21.83 6.20
C LYS A 530 18.20 20.40 5.66
N VAL A 531 18.40 19.40 6.52
CA VAL A 531 18.47 17.99 6.12
C VAL A 531 17.42 17.19 6.88
N SER A 532 16.42 16.69 6.16
CA SER A 532 15.44 15.74 6.69
C SER A 532 16.07 14.34 6.79
N VAL A 533 15.77 13.62 7.87
CA VAL A 533 16.23 12.25 8.10
C VAL A 533 15.62 11.30 7.07
N ASP A 534 14.34 11.51 6.75
CA ASP A 534 13.61 10.71 5.77
C ASP A 534 14.25 10.89 4.38
N ASP A 535 14.59 12.13 3.99
CA ASP A 535 15.26 12.44 2.72
C ASP A 535 16.66 11.80 2.63
N LEU A 536 17.39 11.77 3.74
CA LEU A 536 18.70 11.12 3.81
C LEU A 536 18.57 9.60 3.67
N ILE A 537 17.57 8.99 4.30
CA ILE A 537 17.27 7.56 4.14
C ILE A 537 16.82 7.24 2.71
N GLU A 538 15.96 8.08 2.11
CA GLU A 538 15.51 7.94 0.72
C GLU A 538 16.67 8.05 -0.27
N LYS A 539 17.65 8.95 -0.06
CA LYS A 539 18.86 9.02 -0.88
C LYS A 539 19.73 7.78 -0.73
N ILE A 540 20.06 7.35 0.49
CA ILE A 540 20.89 6.16 0.71
C ILE A 540 20.25 4.90 0.10
N THR A 541 18.93 4.76 0.22
CA THR A 541 18.20 3.62 -0.36
C THR A 541 17.88 3.78 -1.85
N GLY A 542 17.90 4.99 -2.41
CA GLY A 542 17.56 5.27 -3.80
C GLY A 542 18.77 5.36 -4.75
N ASP A 543 19.84 6.02 -4.32
CA ASP A 543 21.05 6.21 -5.14
C ASP A 543 21.96 4.96 -5.12
N PHE A 544 21.82 4.11 -4.10
CA PHE A 544 22.64 2.89 -3.91
C PHE A 544 21.78 1.59 -3.87
N GLU A 545 20.65 1.56 -4.59
CA GLU A 545 19.69 0.42 -4.64
C GLU A 545 20.36 -0.95 -4.89
N ASP A 546 21.46 -1.00 -5.66
CA ASP A 546 22.17 -2.25 -5.98
C ASP A 546 22.96 -2.83 -4.80
N HIS A 547 23.35 -2.01 -3.82
CA HIS A 547 24.18 -2.41 -2.68
C HIS A 547 23.38 -2.44 -1.36
N VAL A 548 22.35 -1.57 -1.23
CA VAL A 548 21.59 -1.38 0.01
C VAL A 548 20.21 -2.01 -0.10
N GLN A 549 19.91 -2.97 0.79
CA GLN A 549 18.58 -3.56 0.94
C GLN A 549 17.62 -2.63 1.70
N SER A 550 18.09 -2.08 2.83
CA SER A 550 17.32 -1.18 3.69
C SER A 550 18.23 -0.41 4.64
N VAL A 551 17.72 0.71 5.16
CA VAL A 551 18.38 1.52 6.21
C VAL A 551 17.43 1.63 7.41
N ASP A 552 17.93 1.34 8.61
CA ASP A 552 17.20 1.48 9.87
C ASP A 552 17.85 2.54 10.78
N ILE A 553 17.04 3.29 11.53
CA ILE A 553 17.53 4.20 12.57
C ILE A 553 17.73 3.41 13.86
N VAL A 554 18.97 3.41 14.38
CA VAL A 554 19.35 2.72 15.63
C VAL A 554 19.20 3.64 16.84
N ALA A 555 19.64 4.88 16.69
CA ALA A 555 19.59 5.90 17.73
C ALA A 555 19.50 7.29 17.10
N PHE A 556 18.81 8.20 17.78
CA PHE A 556 18.62 9.58 17.38
C PHE A 556 18.82 10.48 18.60
N ASN A 557 19.88 11.29 18.59
CA ASN A 557 20.28 12.16 19.69
C ASN A 557 20.35 13.61 19.20
N LYS A 558 19.61 14.52 19.82
CA LYS A 558 19.75 15.97 19.55
C LYS A 558 20.98 16.53 20.25
N ILE A 559 21.71 17.43 19.61
CA ILE A 559 22.98 18.02 20.05
C ILE A 559 23.07 19.53 19.78
#